data_AF-A0A6L8MK56-F1
#
_entry.id   AF-A0A6L8MK56-F1
#
_cell.length_a   1.000
_cell.length_b   1.000
_cell.length_c   1.000
_cell.angle_alpha   90.00
_cell.angle_beta   90.00
_cell.angle_gamma   90.00
#
_symmetry.space_group_name_H-M   'P 1'
#
loop_
_entity.id
_entity.type
_entity.pdbx_description
1 polymer ?
#
loop_
_entity_poly.entity_id
_entity_poly.type
_entity_poly.pdbx_seq_one_letter_code
_entity_poly.pdbx_strand_id
1 'polypeptide(L)'
;MYDKRPEIIWPTDEEDAAITAAALSDPDAQPLTAAELAQFRPWRARLLAPPGSETVTLTMAFDAATIAAFQRQGDDWQQGINAVLREWAIRRGYVPFPE
;
A
#
# COMPACT_ATOMS: atom_id res chain seq x y z
N MET A 1 -5.35 -8.59 26.68
CA MET A 1 -5.15 -8.50 25.22
C MET A 1 -3.68 -8.21 25.01
N TYR A 2 -2.92 -9.11 24.38
CA TYR A 2 -1.46 -9.00 24.29
C TYR A 2 -1.08 -7.96 23.22
N ASP A 3 -0.47 -6.85 23.64
CA ASP A 3 0.18 -5.88 22.76
C ASP A 3 1.52 -6.47 22.30
N LYS A 4 1.49 -7.32 21.27
CA LYS A 4 2.70 -7.92 20.66
C LYS A 4 3.29 -6.98 19.61
N ARG A 5 3.62 -5.74 19.99
CA ARG A 5 4.43 -4.88 19.12
C ARG A 5 5.91 -5.19 19.41
N PRO A 6 6.68 -5.72 18.44
CA PRO A 6 8.11 -5.87 18.64
C PRO A 6 8.73 -4.49 18.93
N GLU A 7 9.67 -4.44 19.85
CA GLU A 7 10.45 -3.22 20.11
C GLU A 7 11.28 -2.92 18.85
N ILE A 8 10.95 -1.81 18.17
CA ILE A 8 11.68 -1.35 16.98
C ILE A 8 12.76 -0.39 17.46
N ILE A 9 14.01 -0.77 17.23
CA ILE A 9 15.17 0.09 17.47
C ILE A 9 15.33 0.98 16.24
N TRP A 10 15.18 2.29 16.42
CA TRP A 10 15.38 3.28 15.37
C TRP A 10 16.84 3.75 15.37
N PRO A 11 17.47 3.96 14.20
CA PRO A 11 18.78 4.60 14.12
C PRO A 11 18.76 5.97 14.79
N THR A 12 19.86 6.31 15.45
CA THR A 12 20.15 7.69 15.86
C THR A 12 20.50 8.55 14.65
N ASP A 13 20.42 9.88 14.78
CA ASP A 13 20.75 10.80 13.68
C ASP A 13 22.20 10.61 13.17
N GLU A 14 23.13 10.27 14.06
CA GLU A 14 24.53 9.99 13.70
C GLU A 14 24.66 8.70 12.89
N GLU A 15 23.92 7.65 13.27
CA GLU A 15 23.88 6.37 12.55
C GLU A 15 23.21 6.53 11.18
N ASP A 16 22.11 7.28 11.10
CA ASP A 16 21.38 7.53 9.85
C ASP A 16 22.25 8.30 8.84
N ALA A 17 23.02 9.29 9.32
CA ALA A 17 23.99 10.00 8.51
C ALA A 17 25.12 9.09 8.01
N ALA A 18 25.63 8.18 8.86
CA ALA A 18 26.65 7.22 8.47
C ALA A 18 26.13 6.22 7.43
N ILE A 19 24.90 5.73 7.57
CA ILE A 19 24.23 4.84 6.61
C ILE A 19 24.06 5.55 5.26
N THR A 20 23.59 6.81 5.29
CA THR A 20 23.41 7.61 4.08
C THR A 20 24.73 7.88 3.35
N ALA A 21 25.79 8.23 4.09
CA ALA A 21 27.11 8.44 3.52
C ALA A 21 27.68 7.17 2.88
N ALA A 22 27.50 6.01 3.54
CA ALA A 22 27.92 4.72 3.00
C ALA A 22 27.18 4.39 1.69
N ALA A 23 25.85 4.57 1.65
CA ALA A 23 25.04 4.35 0.45
C ALA A 23 25.46 5.26 -0.73
N LEU A 24 25.76 6.54 -0.46
CA LEU A 24 26.24 7.46 -1.49
C LEU A 24 27.65 7.14 -2.00
N SER A 25 28.47 6.46 -1.20
CA SER A 25 29.82 6.06 -1.60
C SER A 25 29.86 4.81 -2.49
N ASP A 26 28.79 4.00 -2.49
CA ASP A 26 28.69 2.77 -3.27
C ASP A 26 28.06 3.04 -4.66
N PRO A 27 28.82 2.92 -5.76
CA PRO A 27 28.29 3.15 -7.10
C PRO A 27 27.17 2.19 -7.52
N ASP A 28 27.14 0.97 -6.96
CA ASP A 28 26.18 -0.07 -7.32
C ASP A 28 24.91 -0.03 -6.45
N ALA A 29 24.91 0.74 -5.35
CA ALA A 29 23.83 0.79 -4.37
C ALA A 29 23.38 2.23 -4.03
N GLN A 30 23.34 3.10 -5.04
CA GLN A 30 22.89 4.49 -4.85
C GLN A 30 21.43 4.57 -4.37
N PRO A 31 21.11 5.47 -3.42
CA PRO A 31 19.74 5.69 -2.99
C PRO A 31 18.87 6.27 -4.12
N LEU A 32 17.60 5.84 -4.17
CA LEU A 32 16.64 6.34 -5.15
C LEU A 32 16.39 7.85 -4.96
N THR A 33 16.30 8.56 -6.08
CA THR A 33 15.89 9.97 -6.06
C THR A 33 14.42 10.10 -5.67
N ALA A 34 14.02 11.29 -5.21
CA ALA A 34 12.62 11.58 -4.93
C ALA A 34 11.69 11.36 -6.13
N ALA A 35 12.19 11.62 -7.35
CA ALA A 35 11.45 11.41 -8.59
C ALA A 35 11.25 9.93 -8.91
N GLU A 36 12.23 9.07 -8.61
CA GLU A 36 12.13 7.62 -8.77
C GLU A 36 11.23 6.99 -7.70
N LEU A 37 11.36 7.43 -6.44
CA LEU A 37 10.48 7.02 -5.35
C LEU A 37 9.02 7.38 -5.63
N ALA A 38 8.75 8.55 -6.21
CA ALA A 38 7.40 8.98 -6.54
C ALA A 38 6.71 8.12 -7.61
N GLN A 39 7.47 7.33 -8.39
CA GLN A 39 6.91 6.40 -9.37
C GLN A 39 6.33 5.14 -8.72
N PHE A 40 6.64 4.89 -7.45
CA PHE A 40 6.21 3.68 -6.76
C PHE A 40 4.71 3.78 -6.47
N ARG A 41 3.97 2.75 -6.89
CA ARG A 41 2.55 2.63 -6.60
C ARG A 41 2.36 1.72 -5.39
N PRO A 42 1.47 2.06 -4.44
CA PRO A 42 1.11 1.16 -3.36
C PRO A 42 0.73 -0.21 -3.93
N TRP A 43 1.17 -1.30 -3.30
CA TRP A 43 0.88 -2.66 -3.77
C TRP A 43 -0.62 -2.88 -4.05
N ARG A 44 -1.48 -2.35 -3.17
CA ARG A 44 -2.94 -2.44 -3.31
C ARG A 44 -3.47 -1.78 -4.59
N ALA A 45 -2.81 -0.73 -5.08
CA ALA A 45 -3.18 -0.07 -6.33
C ALA A 45 -2.94 -0.98 -7.56
N ARG A 46 -2.05 -1.97 -7.47
CA ARG A 46 -1.86 -2.98 -8.53
C ARG A 46 -3.02 -3.97 -8.62
N LEU A 47 -3.83 -4.09 -7.57
CA LEU A 47 -4.99 -4.98 -7.56
C LEU A 47 -6.21 -4.31 -8.17
N LEU A 48 -6.23 -2.97 -8.26
CA LEU A 48 -7.31 -2.22 -8.88
C LEU A 48 -7.39 -2.51 -10.38
N ALA A 49 -8.57 -2.28 -10.95
CA ALA A 49 -8.73 -2.31 -12.38
C ALA A 49 -7.91 -1.17 -13.03
N PRO A 50 -7.44 -1.33 -14.29
CA PRO A 50 -6.70 -0.30 -14.99
C PRO A 50 -7.44 1.06 -15.01
N PRO A 51 -6.72 2.19 -15.04
CA PRO A 51 -7.34 3.51 -15.17
C PRO A 51 -8.29 3.56 -16.37
N GLY A 52 -9.50 4.07 -16.16
CA GLY A 52 -10.55 4.14 -17.20
C GLY A 52 -11.42 2.89 -17.33
N SER A 53 -11.21 1.87 -16.49
CA SER A 53 -12.14 0.73 -16.40
C SER A 53 -13.54 1.20 -16.00
N GLU A 54 -14.57 0.57 -16.57
CA GLU A 54 -15.96 0.85 -16.19
C GLU A 54 -16.21 0.58 -14.71
N THR A 55 -16.99 1.46 -14.08
CA THR A 55 -17.37 1.35 -12.68
C THR A 55 -18.88 1.31 -12.54
N VAL A 56 -19.36 0.54 -11.56
CA VAL A 56 -20.79 0.41 -11.26
C VAL A 56 -21.04 0.80 -9.82
N THR A 57 -22.00 1.69 -9.60
CA THR A 57 -22.50 2.03 -8.27
C THR A 57 -23.57 1.04 -7.87
N LEU A 58 -23.42 0.46 -6.69
CA LEU A 58 -24.35 -0.51 -6.15
C LEU A 58 -24.75 -0.11 -4.72
N THR A 59 -25.98 -0.41 -4.34
CA THR A 59 -26.49 -0.19 -2.99
C THR A 59 -26.53 -1.54 -2.27
N MET A 60 -25.63 -1.75 -1.30
CA MET A 60 -25.61 -2.96 -0.47
C MET A 60 -25.31 -2.64 0.99
N ALA A 61 -25.67 -3.55 1.90
CA ALA A 61 -25.40 -3.41 3.33
C ALA A 61 -24.02 -3.97 3.69
N PHE A 62 -23.29 -3.27 4.56
CA PHE A 62 -22.03 -3.71 5.15
C PHE A 62 -22.07 -3.52 6.66
N ASP A 63 -21.24 -4.29 7.38
CA ASP A 63 -21.04 -4.08 8.82
C ASP A 63 -20.44 -2.69 9.08
N ALA A 64 -21.08 -1.92 9.97
CA ALA A 64 -20.66 -0.55 10.28
C ALA A 64 -19.21 -0.48 10.80
N ALA A 65 -18.80 -1.44 11.63
CA ALA A 65 -17.44 -1.52 12.14
C ALA A 65 -16.39 -1.74 11.03
N THR A 66 -16.74 -2.53 10.01
CA THR A 66 -15.88 -2.77 8.85
C THR A 66 -15.70 -1.50 8.04
N ILE A 67 -16.81 -0.81 7.71
CA ILE A 67 -16.74 0.46 6.98
C ILE A 67 -15.95 1.52 7.75
N ALA A 68 -16.19 1.64 9.06
CA ALA A 68 -15.42 2.56 9.91
C ALA A 68 -13.91 2.23 9.93
N ALA A 69 -13.53 0.96 9.85
CA ALA A 69 -12.12 0.57 9.77
C ALA A 69 -11.46 0.97 8.44
N PHE A 70 -12.20 0.94 7.33
CA PHE A 70 -11.70 1.42 6.04
C PHE A 70 -11.62 2.95 5.99
N GLN A 71 -12.64 3.65 6.49
CA GLN A 71 -12.65 5.12 6.53
C GLN A 71 -11.47 5.72 7.32
N ARG A 72 -11.00 5.02 8.37
CA ARG A 72 -9.81 5.43 9.14
C ARG A 72 -8.50 5.40 8.34
N GLN A 73 -8.45 4.73 7.19
CA GLN A 73 -7.25 4.65 6.35
C GLN A 73 -7.06 5.89 5.46
N GLY A 74 -8.07 6.75 5.33
CA GLY A 74 -8.01 7.99 4.55
C GLY A 74 -9.15 8.13 3.54
N ASP A 75 -9.04 9.16 2.71
CA ASP A 75 -10.10 9.60 1.78
C ASP A 75 -10.41 8.56 0.69
N ASP A 76 -9.43 7.73 0.33
CA ASP A 76 -9.56 6.68 -0.70
C ASP A 76 -10.12 5.34 -0.17
N TRP A 77 -10.82 5.34 0.97
CA TRP A 77 -11.30 4.11 1.60
C TRP A 77 -12.24 3.27 0.70
N GLN A 78 -13.01 3.91 -0.19
CA GLN A 78 -13.86 3.22 -1.17
C GLN A 78 -13.02 2.44 -2.20
N GLN A 79 -11.94 3.05 -2.71
CA GLN A 79 -10.97 2.35 -3.55
C GLN A 79 -10.30 1.21 -2.77
N GLY A 80 -10.04 1.42 -1.48
CA GLY A 80 -9.54 0.39 -0.57
C GLY A 80 -10.45 -0.84 -0.48
N ILE A 81 -11.77 -0.64 -0.32
CA ILE A 81 -12.74 -1.74 -0.32
C ILE A 81 -12.77 -2.45 -1.67
N ASN A 82 -12.79 -1.70 -2.77
CA ASN A 82 -12.78 -2.28 -4.12
C ASN A 82 -11.54 -3.15 -4.34
N ALA A 83 -10.36 -2.68 -3.93
CA ALA A 83 -9.11 -3.44 -4.03
C ALA A 83 -9.17 -4.76 -3.25
N VAL A 84 -9.75 -4.77 -2.04
CA VAL A 84 -9.90 -5.98 -1.22
C VAL A 84 -10.87 -6.99 -1.86
N LEU A 85 -12.02 -6.52 -2.35
CA LEU A 85 -12.98 -7.38 -3.05
C LEU A 85 -12.36 -7.99 -4.32
N ARG A 86 -11.62 -7.18 -5.07
CA ARG A 86 -10.94 -7.62 -6.28
C ARG A 86 -9.81 -8.59 -5.98
N GLU A 87 -8.99 -8.35 -4.96
CA GLU A 87 -7.97 -9.30 -4.50
C GLU A 87 -8.58 -10.65 -4.13
N TRP A 88 -9.68 -10.64 -3.37
CA TRP A 88 -10.42 -11.85 -3.01
C TRP A 88 -10.91 -12.59 -4.26
N ALA A 89 -11.45 -11.86 -5.24
CA ALA A 89 -11.93 -12.43 -6.50
C ALA A 89 -10.80 -13.01 -7.36
N ILE A 90 -9.65 -12.34 -7.44
CA ILE A 90 -8.46 -12.81 -8.16
C ILE A 90 -7.94 -14.12 -7.55
N ARG A 91 -7.79 -14.18 -6.23
CA ARG A 91 -7.33 -15.38 -5.52
C ARG A 91 -8.26 -16.59 -5.73
N ARG A 92 -9.52 -16.36 -6.07
CA ARG A 92 -10.53 -17.38 -6.35
C ARG A 92 -10.69 -17.67 -7.86
N GLY A 93 -9.98 -16.94 -8.73
CA GLY A 93 -10.06 -17.09 -10.18
C GLY A 93 -11.32 -16.49 -10.82
N TYR A 94 -12.09 -15.67 -10.10
CA TYR A 94 -13.27 -15.00 -10.67
C TYR A 94 -12.93 -13.81 -11.56
N VAL A 95 -11.78 -13.18 -11.31
CA VAL A 95 -11.27 -12.03 -12.06
C VAL A 95 -9.79 -12.28 -12.33
N PRO A 96 -9.28 -12.03 -13.56
CA PRO A 96 -7.85 -12.18 -13.82
C PRO A 96 -7.03 -11.10 -13.09
N PHE A 97 -5.76 -11.41 -12.84
CA PHE A 97 -4.81 -10.38 -12.39
C PHE A 97 -4.71 -9.30 -13.49
N PRO A 98 -4.78 -8.01 -13.16
CA PRO A 98 -4.65 -6.94 -14.16
C PRO A 98 -3.26 -6.98 -14.80
N GLU A 99 -3.20 -6.81 -16.12
CA GLU A 99 -1.94 -6.72 -16.89
C GLU A 99 -1.12 -5.47 -16.52
#